data_AF-W2UKJ7-F1
#
_entry.id   AF-W2UKJ7-F1
#
_cell.length_a   1.000
_cell.length_b   1.000
_cell.length_c   1.000
_cell.angle_alpha   90.00
_cell.angle_beta   90.00
_cell.angle_gamma   90.00
#
_symmetry.space_group_name_H-M   'P 1'
#
loop_
_entity.id
_entity.type
_entity.pdbx_description
1 polymer ?
#
loop_
_entity_poly.entity_id
_entity_poly.type
_entity_poly.pdbx_seq_one_letter_code
_entity_poly.pdbx_strand_id
1 'polypeptide(L)'
;MSISDLYSSGFRERNRDHFASIVRVAMTDGTINEEERAFLDRLASNLDISEEDFNAVLENPTAYQINPPVLYDARLERLYDIGRMVYVDHIADDDEMRIMIRLAIGLGFTAANAEFIVKKAMYLLNLGVDLETFKEEIKHMNR
;
A
#
# COMPACT_ATOMS: atom_id res chain seq x y z
N MET A 1 20.78 -13.88 -21.23
CA MET A 1 19.57 -13.19 -20.74
C MET A 1 18.94 -12.47 -21.91
N SER A 2 17.64 -12.65 -22.12
CA SER A 2 16.85 -11.96 -23.14
C SER A 2 16.46 -10.57 -22.65
N ILE A 3 16.17 -9.64 -23.57
CA ILE A 3 15.60 -8.32 -23.25
C ILE A 3 14.30 -8.49 -22.44
N SER A 4 13.50 -9.53 -22.69
CA SER A 4 12.32 -9.86 -21.89
C SER A 4 12.64 -10.19 -20.43
N ASP A 5 13.80 -10.78 -20.13
CA ASP A 5 14.21 -11.11 -18.75
C ASP A 5 14.57 -9.84 -17.96
N LEU A 6 15.09 -8.81 -18.63
CA LEU A 6 15.43 -7.52 -18.01
C LEU A 6 14.20 -6.69 -17.66
N TYR A 7 13.15 -6.71 -18.51
CA TYR A 7 11.90 -6.01 -18.23
C TYR A 7 11.10 -6.69 -17.12
N SER A 8 11.10 -8.03 -17.06
CA SER A 8 10.43 -8.79 -16.01
C SER A 8 11.17 -8.71 -14.67
N SER A 9 12.52 -8.73 -14.67
CA SER A 9 13.31 -8.62 -13.44
C SER A 9 13.13 -7.25 -12.77
N GLY A 10 13.20 -6.15 -13.54
CA GLY A 10 13.02 -4.80 -12.99
C GLY A 10 11.60 -4.52 -12.51
N PHE A 11 10.58 -5.14 -13.12
CA PHE A 11 9.21 -5.06 -12.63
C PHE A 11 9.03 -5.80 -11.29
N ARG A 12 9.50 -7.05 -11.20
CA ARG A 12 9.44 -7.83 -9.95
C ARG A 12 10.22 -7.18 -8.82
N GLU A 13 11.39 -6.63 -9.11
CA GLU A 13 12.19 -5.88 -8.12
C GLU A 13 11.43 -4.67 -7.56
N ARG A 14 10.80 -3.86 -8.43
CA ARG A 14 9.97 -2.73 -7.98
C ARG A 14 8.77 -3.16 -7.14
N ASN A 15 8.10 -4.24 -7.52
CA ASN A 15 6.97 -4.76 -6.74
C ASN A 15 7.41 -5.26 -5.37
N ARG A 16 8.55 -5.96 -5.30
CA ARG A 16 9.14 -6.45 -4.04
C ARG A 16 9.59 -5.32 -3.15
N ASP A 17 10.33 -4.34 -3.66
CA ASP A 17 10.79 -3.19 -2.89
C ASP A 17 9.59 -2.37 -2.38
N HIS A 18 8.56 -2.25 -3.20
CA HIS A 18 7.30 -1.64 -2.79
C HIS A 18 6.61 -2.45 -1.69
N PHE A 19 6.48 -3.78 -1.83
CA PHE A 19 5.92 -4.66 -0.81
C PHE A 19 6.70 -4.55 0.52
N ALA A 20 8.03 -4.54 0.45
CA ALA A 20 8.90 -4.36 1.62
C ALA A 20 8.67 -3.03 2.33
N SER A 21 8.41 -1.95 1.58
CA SER A 21 8.09 -0.66 2.19
C SER A 21 6.80 -0.70 3.03
N ILE A 22 5.82 -1.47 2.59
CA ILE A 22 4.55 -1.67 3.30
C ILE A 22 4.77 -2.54 4.53
N VAL A 23 5.46 -3.67 4.38
CA VAL A 23 5.79 -4.57 5.49
C VAL A 23 6.54 -3.82 6.59
N ARG A 24 7.51 -2.98 6.23
CA ARG A 24 8.26 -2.17 7.20
C ARG A 24 7.36 -1.27 8.04
N VAL A 25 6.32 -0.70 7.42
CA VAL A 25 5.36 0.16 8.11
C VAL A 25 4.40 -0.66 8.99
N ALA A 26 3.94 -1.81 8.49
CA ALA A 26 3.08 -2.72 9.24
C ALA A 26 3.77 -3.25 10.51
N MET A 27 5.06 -3.60 10.44
CA MET A 27 5.82 -4.17 11.56
C MET A 27 6.28 -3.16 12.64
N THR A 28 5.83 -1.90 12.60
CA THR A 28 6.36 -0.84 13.50
C THR A 28 6.04 -1.10 14.99
N ASP A 29 4.99 -1.84 15.30
CA ASP A 29 4.62 -2.24 16.67
C ASP A 29 5.16 -3.63 17.08
N GLY A 30 5.93 -4.28 16.20
CA GLY A 30 6.74 -5.46 16.49
C GLY A 30 6.02 -6.80 16.36
N THR A 31 4.72 -6.85 16.10
CA THR A 31 4.00 -8.12 15.89
C THR A 31 2.90 -7.97 14.84
N ILE A 32 2.96 -8.76 13.77
CA ILE A 32 1.89 -8.86 12.76
C ILE A 32 0.78 -9.74 13.33
N ASN A 33 -0.44 -9.23 13.45
CA ASN A 33 -1.62 -10.04 13.83
C ASN A 33 -2.21 -10.81 12.63
N GLU A 34 -3.29 -11.58 12.85
CA GLU A 34 -3.89 -12.42 11.79
C GLU A 34 -4.47 -11.57 10.65
N GLU A 35 -5.07 -10.42 10.99
CA GLU A 35 -5.68 -9.47 10.06
C GLU A 35 -4.62 -8.76 9.20
N GLU A 36 -3.54 -8.31 9.82
CA GLU A 36 -2.37 -7.73 9.16
C GLU A 36 -1.69 -8.73 8.25
N ARG A 37 -1.59 -10.00 8.68
CA ARG A 37 -1.07 -11.07 7.84
C ARG A 37 -1.96 -11.28 6.61
N ALA A 38 -3.27 -11.35 6.79
CA ALA A 38 -4.22 -11.51 5.69
C ALA A 38 -4.15 -10.34 4.70
N PHE A 39 -3.99 -9.11 5.20
CA PHE A 39 -3.75 -7.94 4.35
C PHE A 39 -2.47 -8.09 3.51
N LEU A 40 -1.36 -8.47 4.15
CA LEU A 40 -0.07 -8.64 3.47
C LEU A 40 -0.12 -9.78 2.44
N ASP A 41 -0.80 -10.89 2.74
CA ASP A 41 -0.97 -12.02 1.82
C ASP A 41 -1.75 -11.59 0.56
N ARG A 42 -2.85 -10.84 0.71
CA ARG A 42 -3.60 -10.29 -0.43
C ARG A 42 -2.76 -9.34 -1.25
N LEU A 43 -2.03 -8.45 -0.60
CA LEU A 43 -1.16 -7.49 -1.28
C LEU A 43 -0.04 -8.20 -2.06
N ALA A 44 0.60 -9.18 -1.45
CA ALA A 44 1.66 -9.98 -2.07
C ALA A 44 1.15 -10.70 -3.33
N SER A 45 -0.04 -11.30 -3.24
CA SER A 45 -0.69 -11.94 -4.38
C SER A 45 -0.97 -10.96 -5.52
N ASN A 46 -1.49 -9.76 -5.23
CA ASN A 46 -1.75 -8.73 -6.25
C ASN A 46 -0.48 -8.16 -6.88
N LEU A 47 0.63 -8.13 -6.13
CA LEU A 47 1.93 -7.65 -6.59
C LEU A 47 2.80 -8.75 -7.24
N ASP A 48 2.28 -9.97 -7.38
CA ASP A 48 3.01 -11.13 -7.90
C ASP A 48 4.32 -11.40 -7.13
N ILE A 49 4.24 -11.28 -5.80
CA ILE A 49 5.37 -11.56 -4.90
C ILE A 49 5.45 -13.07 -4.68
N SER A 50 6.63 -13.63 -4.94
CA SER A 50 6.88 -15.04 -4.69
C SER A 50 6.88 -15.34 -3.19
N GLU A 51 6.57 -16.58 -2.79
CA GLU A 51 6.64 -16.99 -1.39
C GLU A 51 8.05 -16.80 -0.79
N GLU A 52 9.09 -17.01 -1.61
CA GLU A 52 10.48 -16.75 -1.23
C GLU A 52 10.72 -15.26 -0.92
N ASP A 53 10.32 -14.37 -1.84
CA ASP A 53 10.44 -12.92 -1.65
C ASP A 53 9.59 -12.44 -0.46
N PHE A 54 8.39 -13.00 -0.28
CA PHE A 54 7.50 -12.67 0.82
C PHE A 54 8.16 -12.97 2.18
N ASN A 55 8.68 -14.18 2.34
CA ASN A 55 9.35 -14.60 3.58
C ASN A 55 10.65 -13.81 3.82
N ALA A 56 11.43 -13.56 2.76
CA ALA A 56 12.66 -12.75 2.87
C ALA A 56 12.37 -11.31 3.30
N VAL A 57 11.28 -10.72 2.77
CA VAL A 57 10.82 -9.39 3.16
C VAL A 57 10.32 -9.36 4.60
N LEU A 58 9.59 -10.38 5.06
CA LEU A 58 9.15 -10.48 6.46
C LEU A 58 10.32 -10.64 7.44
N GLU A 59 11.35 -11.39 7.06
CA GLU A 59 12.54 -11.60 7.89
C GLU A 59 13.36 -10.31 8.03
N ASN A 60 13.53 -9.56 6.94
CA ASN A 60 14.31 -8.31 6.95
C ASN A 60 13.77 -7.25 5.98
N PRO A 61 12.69 -6.53 6.34
CA PRO A 61 12.11 -5.51 5.46
C PRO A 61 13.01 -4.29 5.26
N THR A 62 14.06 -4.12 6.10
CA THR A 62 15.01 -3.01 6.01
C THR A 62 16.12 -3.25 4.97
N ALA A 63 16.27 -4.47 4.46
CA ALA A 63 17.26 -4.82 3.44
C ALA A 63 16.92 -4.24 2.05
N TYR A 64 15.68 -3.79 1.85
CA TYR A 64 15.15 -3.35 0.57
C TYR A 64 15.15 -1.82 0.47
N GLN A 65 15.43 -1.29 -0.72
CA GLN A 65 15.40 0.15 -0.94
C GLN A 65 13.97 0.67 -0.88
N ILE A 66 13.76 1.73 -0.10
CA ILE A 66 12.47 2.42 -0.06
C ILE A 66 12.58 3.73 -0.82
N ASN A 67 11.76 3.85 -1.85
CA ASN A 67 11.61 5.05 -2.65
C ASN A 67 10.17 5.58 -2.48
N PRO A 68 9.87 6.29 -1.39
CA PRO A 68 8.52 6.77 -1.15
C PRO A 68 8.16 7.88 -2.17
N PRO A 69 6.88 7.98 -2.57
CA PRO A 69 6.44 9.02 -3.51
C PRO A 69 6.67 10.42 -2.95
N VAL A 70 7.42 11.24 -3.70
CA VAL A 70 7.78 12.60 -3.29
C VAL A 70 6.60 13.56 -3.44
N LEU A 71 5.88 13.46 -4.57
CA LEU A 71 4.77 14.35 -4.91
C LEU A 71 3.47 13.89 -4.25
N TYR A 72 2.63 14.85 -3.87
CA TYR A 72 1.34 14.58 -3.22
C TYR A 72 0.42 13.71 -4.09
N ASP A 73 0.33 13.99 -5.39
CA ASP A 73 -0.46 13.19 -6.33
C ASP A 73 0.03 11.76 -6.41
N ALA A 74 1.35 11.54 -6.44
CA ALA A 74 1.93 10.20 -6.42
C ALA A 74 1.64 9.44 -5.11
N ARG A 75 1.49 10.15 -3.97
CA ARG A 75 1.03 9.53 -2.70
C ARG A 75 -0.43 9.09 -2.79
N LEU A 76 -1.28 9.91 -3.40
CA LEU A 76 -2.69 9.58 -3.62
C LEU A 76 -2.85 8.40 -4.59
N GLU A 77 -2.10 8.39 -5.69
CA GLU A 77 -2.02 7.27 -6.62
C GLU A 77 -1.62 6.00 -5.90
N ARG A 78 -0.57 6.08 -5.06
CA ARG A 78 -0.12 4.91 -4.30
C ARG A 78 -1.16 4.40 -3.32
N LEU A 79 -1.83 5.32 -2.61
CA LEU A 79 -2.92 4.98 -1.68
C LEU A 79 -4.10 4.33 -2.42
N TYR A 80 -4.49 4.89 -3.56
CA TYR A 80 -5.54 4.34 -4.43
C TYR A 80 -5.19 2.93 -4.88
N ASP A 81 -3.97 2.73 -5.41
CA ASP A 81 -3.49 1.44 -5.90
C ASP A 81 -3.42 0.38 -4.80
N ILE A 82 -2.92 0.74 -3.60
CA ILE A 82 -2.93 -0.20 -2.46
C ILE A 82 -4.37 -0.55 -2.10
N GLY A 83 -5.20 0.48 -1.91
CA GLY A 83 -6.57 0.28 -1.45
C GLY A 83 -7.39 -0.60 -2.42
N ARG A 84 -7.30 -0.33 -3.73
CA ARG A 84 -7.98 -1.16 -4.73
C ARG A 84 -7.39 -2.58 -4.88
N MET A 85 -6.15 -2.84 -4.46
CA MET A 85 -5.58 -4.20 -4.53
C MET A 85 -6.08 -5.06 -3.36
N VAL A 86 -6.28 -4.45 -2.19
CA VAL A 86 -6.51 -5.18 -0.94
C VAL A 86 -7.96 -5.14 -0.43
N TYR A 87 -8.82 -4.26 -0.98
CA TYR A 87 -10.20 -4.04 -0.53
C TYR A 87 -11.28 -4.19 -1.61
N VAL A 88 -11.00 -4.89 -2.72
CA VAL A 88 -12.05 -5.17 -3.72
C VAL A 88 -13.16 -5.98 -3.04
N ASP A 89 -14.36 -5.39 -2.95
CA ASP A 89 -15.60 -6.00 -2.44
C ASP A 89 -15.81 -6.11 -0.92
N HIS A 90 -14.99 -5.44 -0.07
CA HIS A 90 -15.11 -5.54 1.39
C HIS A 90 -15.10 -4.16 2.07
N ILE A 91 -15.91 -3.97 3.11
CA ILE A 91 -15.77 -2.82 4.01
C ILE A 91 -14.59 -3.13 4.92
N ALA A 92 -13.58 -2.25 4.94
CA ALA A 92 -12.43 -2.41 5.81
C ALA A 92 -12.85 -2.43 7.27
N ASP A 93 -12.37 -3.41 8.02
CA ASP A 93 -12.55 -3.46 9.47
C ASP A 93 -11.60 -2.49 10.20
N ASP A 94 -11.74 -2.41 11.53
CA ASP A 94 -10.97 -1.47 12.36
C ASP A 94 -9.46 -1.76 12.37
N ASP A 95 -9.04 -3.00 12.13
CA ASP A 95 -7.63 -3.40 12.09
C ASP A 95 -7.03 -3.07 10.71
N GLU A 96 -7.76 -3.37 9.64
CA GLU A 96 -7.42 -2.99 8.28
C GLU A 96 -7.31 -1.46 8.10
N MET A 97 -8.24 -0.70 8.69
CA MET A 97 -8.18 0.75 8.73
C MET A 97 -6.92 1.25 9.45
N ARG A 98 -6.52 0.60 10.55
CA ARG A 98 -5.30 0.96 11.29
C ARG A 98 -4.05 0.76 10.44
N ILE A 99 -3.96 -0.34 9.70
CA ILE A 99 -2.84 -0.60 8.77
C ILE A 99 -2.80 0.50 7.72
N MET A 100 -3.93 0.80 7.07
CA MET A 100 -3.97 1.83 6.02
C MET A 100 -3.59 3.21 6.52
N ILE A 101 -3.93 3.56 7.76
CA ILE A 101 -3.49 4.83 8.39
C ILE A 101 -1.97 4.84 8.57
N ARG A 102 -1.37 3.75 9.07
CA ARG A 102 0.09 3.64 9.19
C ARG A 102 0.74 3.76 7.81
N LEU A 103 0.19 3.09 6.80
CA LEU A 103 0.66 3.16 5.42
C LEU A 103 0.57 4.57 4.85
N ALA A 104 -0.53 5.27 5.06
CA ALA A 104 -0.66 6.66 4.65
C ALA A 104 0.43 7.54 5.29
N ILE A 105 0.73 7.35 6.58
CA ILE A 105 1.84 8.04 7.25
C ILE A 105 3.18 7.68 6.60
N GLY A 106 3.41 6.38 6.30
CA GLY A 106 4.61 5.90 5.61
C GLY A 106 4.78 6.45 4.18
N LEU A 107 3.67 6.73 3.49
CA LEU A 107 3.65 7.42 2.19
C LEU A 107 3.94 8.93 2.31
N GLY A 108 3.92 9.48 3.53
CA GLY A 108 4.22 10.88 3.80
C GLY A 108 2.99 11.77 4.02
N PHE A 109 1.80 11.21 4.23
CA PHE A 109 0.69 11.98 4.79
C PHE A 109 0.99 12.32 6.26
N THR A 110 0.43 13.42 6.78
CA THR A 110 0.69 13.81 8.16
C THR A 110 -0.18 12.97 9.09
N ALA A 111 0.31 12.61 10.28
CA ALA A 111 -0.48 11.85 11.23
C ALA A 111 -1.82 12.54 11.57
N ALA A 112 -1.85 13.88 11.55
CA ALA A 112 -3.05 14.67 11.79
C ALA A 112 -4.13 14.53 10.69
N ASN A 113 -3.76 14.22 9.44
CA ASN A 113 -4.70 14.09 8.33
C ASN A 113 -4.85 12.66 7.78
N ALA A 114 -3.93 11.75 8.11
CA ALA A 114 -3.90 10.40 7.58
C ALA A 114 -5.22 9.65 7.81
N GLU A 115 -5.80 9.76 9.02
CA GLU A 115 -7.08 9.12 9.34
C GLU A 115 -8.22 9.63 8.44
N PHE A 116 -8.34 10.93 8.26
CA PHE A 116 -9.38 11.53 7.42
C PHE A 116 -9.20 11.16 5.94
N ILE A 117 -7.95 11.19 5.46
CA ILE A 117 -7.60 10.81 4.08
C ILE A 117 -7.94 9.35 3.83
N VAL A 118 -7.55 8.44 4.73
CA VAL A 118 -7.86 7.01 4.60
C VAL A 118 -9.36 6.76 4.63
N LYS A 119 -10.10 7.35 5.57
CA LYS A 119 -11.56 7.22 5.63
C LYS A 119 -12.24 7.65 4.32
N LYS A 120 -11.87 8.81 3.78
CA LYS A 120 -12.38 9.28 2.48
C LYS A 120 -11.93 8.38 1.34
N ALA A 121 -10.69 7.94 1.32
CA ALA A 121 -10.16 7.03 0.30
C ALA A 121 -10.94 5.72 0.25
N MET A 122 -11.16 5.08 1.40
CA MET A 122 -11.91 3.82 1.50
C MET A 122 -13.36 3.98 1.07
N TYR A 123 -14.01 5.09 1.45
CA TYR A 123 -15.35 5.42 0.98
C TYR A 123 -15.41 5.55 -0.55
N LEU A 124 -14.47 6.27 -1.15
CA LEU A 124 -14.40 6.46 -2.61
C LEU A 124 -14.13 5.15 -3.36
N LEU A 125 -13.25 4.30 -2.84
CA LEU A 125 -12.97 2.98 -3.40
C LEU A 125 -14.20 2.08 -3.37
N ASN A 126 -14.99 2.12 -2.30
CA ASN A 126 -16.26 1.39 -2.20
C ASN A 126 -17.28 1.86 -3.25
N LEU A 127 -17.28 3.16 -3.58
CA LEU A 127 -18.08 3.70 -4.68
C LEU A 127 -17.55 3.36 -6.08
N GLY A 128 -16.37 2.74 -6.18
CA GLY A 128 -15.76 2.35 -7.46
C GLY A 128 -15.36 3.54 -8.34
N VAL A 129 -15.03 4.69 -7.74
CA VAL A 129 -14.60 5.88 -8.51
C VAL A 129 -13.23 5.64 -9.15
N ASP A 130 -12.97 6.29 -10.28
CA ASP A 130 -11.66 6.24 -10.94
C ASP A 130 -10.59 7.07 -10.21
N LEU A 131 -9.33 6.90 -10.61
CA LEU A 131 -8.18 7.56 -10.00
C LEU A 131 -8.27 9.09 -10.06
N GLU A 132 -8.75 9.66 -11.17
CA GLU A 132 -8.85 11.12 -11.31
C GLU A 132 -9.89 11.68 -10.33
N THR A 133 -11.07 11.06 -10.28
CA THR A 133 -12.12 11.41 -9.32
C THR A 133 -11.63 11.24 -7.88
N PHE A 134 -10.92 10.14 -7.59
CA PHE A 134 -10.34 9.87 -6.29
C PHE A 134 -9.40 10.99 -5.82
N LYS A 135 -8.49 11.42 -6.69
CA LYS A 135 -7.53 12.49 -6.37
C LYS A 135 -8.25 13.81 -6.12
N GLU A 136 -9.18 14.19 -7.00
CA GLU A 136 -9.92 15.45 -6.90
C GLU A 136 -10.75 15.53 -5.61
N GLU A 137 -11.48 14.45 -5.29
CA GLU A 137 -12.32 14.37 -4.09
C GLU A 137 -11.51 14.45 -2.79
N ILE A 138 -10.31 13.86 -2.75
CA ILE A 138 -9.44 13.96 -1.56
C ILE A 138 -8.81 15.35 -1.45
N LYS A 139 -8.34 15.93 -2.56
CA LYS A 139 -7.77 17.30 -2.57
C LYS A 139 -8.78 18.36 -2.11
N HIS A 140 -10.08 18.11 -2.30
CA HIS A 140 -11.16 19.02 -1.95
C HIS A 140 -11.95 18.63 -0.71
N MET A 141 -11.45 17.68 0.10
CA MET A 141 -12.16 17.20 1.29
C MET A 141 -12.45 18.25 2.38
N ASN A 142 -11.75 19.38 2.34
CA ASN A 142 -11.88 20.48 3.31
C ASN A 142 -12.71 21.67 2.77
N ARG A 143 -13.46 21.48 1.69
CA ARG A 143 -14.34 22.50 1.11
C ARG A 143 -15.79 22.27 1.47
#